data_AF-A0A2R6M0D4-F1
#
_entry.id   AF-A0A2R6M0D4-F1
#
_cell.length_a   1.000
_cell.length_b   1.000
_cell.length_c   1.000
_cell.angle_alpha   90.00
_cell.angle_beta   90.00
_cell.angle_gamma   90.00
#
_symmetry.space_group_name_H-M   'P 1'
#
loop_
_entity.id
_entity.type
_entity.pdbx_description
1 polymer ?
#
loop_
_entity_poly.entity_id
_entity_poly.type
_entity_poly.pdbx_seq_one_letter_code
_entity_poly.pdbx_strand_id
1 'polypeptide(L)'
;MGLRSALDQAWYVTLPVLVFMGWVLLKMLSVYDLLKTADSLTAGVRGAYIGPAFVSGVAGLVVMGLVALLFLLLFSELGERTPSPSAWPPRE
;
A
#
# COMPACT_ATOMS: atom_id res chain seq x y z
N MET A 1 11.32 11.78 10.81
CA MET A 1 12.51 10.91 10.52
C MET A 1 12.46 10.42 9.07
N GLY A 2 13.20 11.05 8.15
CA GLY A 2 13.09 10.72 6.72
C GLY A 2 13.49 9.27 6.37
N LEU A 3 13.16 8.82 5.16
CA LEU A 3 13.43 7.46 4.64
C LEU A 3 14.87 7.00 4.89
N ARG A 4 15.83 7.92 4.72
CA ARG A 4 17.25 7.70 5.04
C ARG A 4 17.45 7.31 6.51
N SER A 5 16.84 8.03 7.43
CA SER A 5 16.97 7.77 8.88
C SER A 5 16.33 6.44 9.26
N ALA A 6 15.20 6.08 8.63
CA ALA A 6 14.57 4.78 8.83
C ALA A 6 15.42 3.63 8.27
N LEU A 7 16.07 3.85 7.12
CA LEU A 7 17.04 2.91 6.55
C LEU A 7 18.33 2.82 7.36
N ASP A 8 18.79 3.88 8.02
CA ASP A 8 20.00 3.82 8.84
C ASP A 8 19.71 3.20 10.22
N GLN A 9 18.53 3.46 10.81
CA GLN A 9 18.21 3.05 12.18
C GLN A 9 17.41 1.73 12.27
N ALA A 10 16.54 1.47 11.30
CA ALA A 10 15.63 0.31 11.27
C ALA A 10 15.63 -0.36 9.90
N TRP A 11 16.83 -0.52 9.31
CA TRP A 11 17.03 -1.08 7.97
C TRP A 11 16.34 -2.45 7.78
N TYR A 12 16.41 -3.29 8.82
CA TYR A 12 15.86 -4.64 8.86
C TYR A 12 14.33 -4.69 8.84
N VAL A 13 13.64 -3.62 9.23
CA VAL A 13 12.17 -3.50 9.11
C VAL A 13 11.81 -2.80 7.81
N THR A 14 12.54 -1.74 7.49
CA THR A 14 12.23 -0.84 6.37
C THR A 14 12.36 -1.56 5.02
N LEU A 15 13.41 -2.38 4.83
CA LEU A 15 13.60 -3.11 3.57
C LEU A 15 12.49 -4.14 3.29
N PRO A 16 12.14 -5.06 4.22
CA PRO A 16 11.02 -5.98 3.99
C PRO A 16 9.70 -5.26 3.73
N VAL A 17 9.44 -4.15 4.41
CA VAL A 17 8.23 -3.35 4.20
C VAL A 17 8.18 -2.76 2.78
N LEU A 18 9.30 -2.22 2.29
CA LEU A 18 9.37 -1.70 0.92
C LEU A 18 9.22 -2.80 -0.13
N VAL A 19 9.82 -3.97 0.09
CA VAL A 19 9.65 -5.15 -0.78
C VAL A 19 8.21 -5.61 -0.79
N PHE A 20 7.57 -5.69 0.38
CA PHE A 20 6.16 -6.03 0.52
C PHE A 20 5.28 -5.03 -0.21
N MET A 21 5.56 -3.73 -0.09
CA MET A 21 4.85 -2.67 -0.83
C MET A 21 4.97 -2.87 -2.34
N GLY A 22 6.18 -3.11 -2.84
CA GLY A 22 6.40 -3.40 -4.26
C GLY A 22 5.61 -4.62 -4.72
N TRP A 23 5.59 -5.68 -3.91
CA TRP A 23 4.82 -6.89 -4.21
C TRP A 23 3.31 -6.64 -4.23
N VAL A 24 2.78 -5.85 -3.28
CA VAL A 24 1.36 -5.44 -3.26
C VAL A 24 1.00 -4.72 -4.56
N LEU A 25 1.83 -3.77 -5.01
CA LEU A 25 1.59 -3.06 -6.27
C LEU A 25 1.57 -4.02 -7.46
N LEU A 26 2.55 -4.94 -7.57
CA LEU A 26 2.56 -5.95 -8.64
C LEU A 26 1.32 -6.86 -8.60
N LYS A 27 0.85 -7.22 -7.41
CA LYS A 27 -0.38 -7.98 -7.25
C LYS A 27 -1.62 -7.19 -7.65
N MET A 28 -1.67 -5.88 -7.39
CA MET A 28 -2.75 -5.04 -7.91
C MET A 28 -2.77 -5.04 -9.44
N LEU A 29 -1.62 -4.92 -10.11
CA LEU A 29 -1.55 -5.06 -11.57
C LEU A 29 -2.05 -6.44 -12.03
N SER A 30 -1.63 -7.52 -11.36
CA SER A 30 -2.06 -8.88 -11.70
C SER A 30 -3.58 -9.06 -11.59
N VAL A 31 -4.20 -8.52 -10.52
CA VAL A 31 -5.65 -8.57 -10.32
C VAL A 31 -6.37 -7.69 -11.34
N TYR A 32 -5.82 -6.52 -11.66
CA TYR A 32 -6.37 -5.64 -12.69
C TYR A 32 -6.36 -6.30 -14.08
N ASP A 33 -5.25 -6.94 -14.46
CA ASP A 33 -5.14 -7.66 -15.72
C ASP A 33 -6.11 -8.83 -15.79
N LEU A 34 -6.26 -9.60 -14.71
CA LEU A 34 -7.28 -10.65 -14.58
C LEU A 34 -8.69 -10.09 -14.76
N LEU A 35 -8.99 -8.93 -14.17
CA LEU A 35 -10.31 -8.29 -14.28
C LEU A 35 -10.58 -7.79 -15.71
N LYS A 36 -9.55 -7.30 -16.40
CA LYS A 36 -9.63 -6.79 -17.78
C LYS A 36 -9.77 -7.91 -18.82
N THR A 37 -9.09 -9.03 -18.60
CA THR A 37 -9.07 -10.17 -19.53
C THR A 37 -10.20 -11.15 -19.30
N ALA A 38 -10.72 -11.24 -18.08
CA ALA A 38 -11.89 -12.07 -17.83
C ALA A 38 -13.13 -11.41 -18.44
N ASP A 39 -13.86 -12.16 -19.27
CA ASP A 39 -15.27 -11.97 -19.66
C ASP A 39 -16.26 -11.86 -18.45
N SER A 40 -15.71 -11.70 -17.24
CA SER A 40 -16.36 -11.63 -15.94
C SER A 40 -17.33 -10.45 -15.74
N LEU A 41 -17.25 -9.41 -16.58
CA LEU A 41 -18.24 -8.34 -16.62
C LEU A 41 -19.63 -8.85 -17.02
N THR A 42 -19.72 -9.94 -17.81
CA THR A 42 -21.00 -10.57 -18.20
C THR A 42 -21.29 -11.85 -17.42
N ALA A 43 -20.26 -12.59 -16.99
CA ALA A 43 -20.43 -13.87 -16.28
C ALA A 43 -20.86 -13.72 -14.80
N GLY A 44 -20.43 -12.66 -14.10
CA GLY A 44 -20.77 -12.43 -12.69
C GLY A 44 -22.21 -12.01 -12.41
N VAL A 45 -22.96 -11.60 -13.45
CA VAL A 45 -24.33 -11.08 -13.33
C VAL A 45 -25.39 -12.20 -13.48
N ARG A 46 -25.05 -13.37 -14.04
CA ARG A 46 -26.05 -14.37 -14.46
C ARG A 46 -25.86 -15.81 -13.97
N GLY A 47 -24.81 -16.17 -13.23
CA GLY A 47 -24.66 -17.56 -12.78
C GLY A 47 -23.54 -17.81 -11.78
N ALA A 48 -23.59 -19.00 -11.15
CA ALA A 48 -22.60 -19.51 -10.22
C ALA A 48 -21.24 -19.69 -10.93
N TYR A 49 -20.42 -18.66 -10.88
CA TYR A 49 -19.07 -18.66 -11.46
C TYR A 49 -18.10 -19.32 -10.48
N ILE A 50 -17.50 -20.44 -10.87
CA ILE A 50 -16.44 -21.12 -10.13
C ILE A 50 -15.10 -20.62 -10.70
N GLY A 51 -14.66 -19.45 -10.23
CA GLY A 51 -13.44 -18.74 -10.64
C GLY A 51 -13.26 -17.45 -9.85
N PRO A 52 -12.20 -16.63 -10.07
CA PRO A 52 -12.05 -15.34 -9.38
C PRO A 52 -13.26 -14.47 -9.68
N ALA A 53 -14.15 -14.31 -8.69
CA ALA A 53 -15.38 -13.57 -8.89
C ALA A 53 -15.03 -12.09 -9.09
N PHE A 54 -15.57 -11.48 -10.15
CA PHE A 54 -15.37 -10.05 -10.47
C PHE A 54 -15.51 -9.15 -9.25
N VAL A 55 -16.57 -9.35 -8.45
CA VAL A 55 -16.86 -8.60 -7.23
C VAL A 55 -15.72 -8.74 -6.20
N SER A 56 -15.20 -9.95 -6.00
CA SER A 56 -14.06 -10.19 -5.09
C SER A 56 -12.75 -9.59 -5.60
N GLY A 57 -12.54 -9.54 -6.92
CA GLY A 57 -11.40 -8.88 -7.54
C GLY A 57 -11.44 -7.35 -7.34
N VAL A 58 -12.60 -6.73 -7.58
CA VAL A 58 -12.79 -5.29 -7.35
C VAL A 58 -12.64 -4.94 -5.87
N ALA A 59 -13.28 -5.70 -4.97
CA ALA A 59 -13.14 -5.48 -3.53
C ALA A 59 -11.68 -5.62 -3.07
N GLY A 60 -10.97 -6.63 -3.60
CA GLY A 60 -9.53 -6.82 -3.36
C GLY A 60 -8.70 -5.62 -3.80
N LEU A 61 -8.94 -5.08 -5.00
CA LEU A 61 -8.26 -3.89 -5.51
C LEU A 61 -8.50 -2.66 -4.62
N VAL A 62 -9.73 -2.45 -4.14
CA VAL A 62 -10.04 -1.35 -3.24
C VAL A 62 -9.25 -1.48 -1.94
N VAL A 63 -9.26 -2.65 -1.31
CA VAL A 63 -8.54 -2.89 -0.05
C VAL A 63 -7.04 -2.70 -0.25
N MET A 64 -6.46 -3.26 -1.31
CA MET A 64 -5.03 -3.10 -1.60
C MET A 64 -4.66 -1.63 -1.87
N GLY A 65 -5.54 -0.87 -2.53
CA GLY A 65 -5.35 0.56 -2.76
C GLY A 65 -5.38 1.37 -1.47
N LEU A 66 -6.30 1.06 -0.55
CA LEU A 66 -6.34 1.67 0.78
C LEU A 66 -5.06 1.36 1.58
N VAL A 67 -4.59 0.11 1.54
CA VAL A 67 -3.32 -0.27 2.20
C VAL A 67 -2.15 0.52 1.62
N ALA A 68 -2.03 0.59 0.29
CA ALA A 68 -0.97 1.36 -0.36
C ALA A 68 -1.04 2.85 0.03
N LEU A 69 -2.25 3.43 0.08
CA LEU A 69 -2.47 4.82 0.49
C LEU A 69 -2.07 5.06 1.96
N LEU A 70 -2.45 4.18 2.87
CA LEU A 70 -2.05 4.26 4.28
C LEU A 70 -0.53 4.25 4.44
N PHE A 71 0.16 3.40 3.67
CA PHE A 71 1.62 3.38 3.67
C PHE A 71 2.23 4.67 3.12
N LEU A 72 1.65 5.25 2.06
CA LEU A 72 2.12 6.53 1.52
C LEU A 72 1.94 7.66 2.54
N LEU A 73 0.80 7.70 3.23
CA LEU A 73 0.55 8.66 4.30
C LEU A 73 1.54 8.49 5.44
N LEU A 74 1.74 7.25 5.90
CA LEU A 74 2.72 6.94 6.94
C LEU A 74 4.13 7.40 6.53
N PHE A 75 4.54 7.14 5.28
CA PHE A 75 5.82 7.63 4.78
C PHE A 75 5.90 9.16 4.69
N SER A 76 4.80 9.84 4.37
CA SER A 76 4.70 11.30 4.38
C SER A 76 4.90 11.86 5.78
N GLU A 77 4.22 11.30 6.77
CA GLU A 77 4.33 11.70 8.18
C GLU A 77 5.73 11.41 8.74
N LEU A 78 6.36 10.30 8.36
CA LEU A 78 7.76 10.04 8.72
C LEU A 78 8.69 11.11 8.13
N GLY A 79 8.37 11.72 6.99
CA GLY A 79 9.13 12.83 6.41
C GLY A 79 9.11 14.10 7.25
N GLU A 80 8.09 14.28 8.10
CA GLU A 80 7.94 15.47 8.93
C GLU A 80 8.98 15.48 10.06
N ARG A 81 9.56 16.67 10.30
CA ARG A 81 10.62 16.91 11.28
C ARG A 81 10.10 17.35 12.64
N THR A 82 8.78 17.36 12.84
CA THR A 82 8.13 18.03 13.96
C THR A 82 7.33 17.02 14.80
N PRO A 83 7.48 17.02 16.13
CA PRO A 83 8.23 17.99 16.93
C PRO A 83 9.71 17.59 17.08
N SER A 84 10.62 18.43 16.58
CA SER A 84 11.98 18.43 17.09
C SER A 84 11.92 18.81 18.57
N PRO A 85 12.72 18.19 19.47
CA PRO A 85 12.82 18.67 20.84
C PRO A 85 13.11 20.17 20.83
N SER A 86 12.33 20.95 21.58
CA SER A 86 12.61 22.38 21.78
C SER A 86 14.07 22.51 22.23
N ALA A 87 14.83 23.40 21.60
CA ALA A 87 16.23 23.62 21.96
C ALA A 87 16.31 23.93 23.47
N TRP A 88 17.06 23.11 24.20
CA TRP A 88 17.38 23.36 25.60
C TRP A 88 18.79 23.97 25.69
N PRO A 89 19.01 25.05 26.47
CA PRO A 89 18.02 25.78 27.27
C PRO A 89 17.14 26.71 26.41
N PRO A 90 15.92 27.05 26.90
CA PRO A 90 15.05 28.01 26.24
C PRO A 90 15.81 29.34 26.10
N ARG A 91 15.87 29.89 24.90
CA ARG A 91 16.30 31.29 24.72
C ARG A 91 15.05 32.13 24.81
N GLU A 92 15.06 33.08 25.75
CA GLU A 92 14.01 34.10 25.95
C GLU A 92 13.66 34.82 24.65
#